data_AF-A0A3A9DQ00-F1
#
_entry.id   AF-A0A3A9DQ00-F1
#
_cell.length_a   1.000
_cell.length_b   1.000
_cell.length_c   1.000
_cell.angle_alpha   90.00
_cell.angle_beta   90.00
_cell.angle_gamma   90.00
#
_symmetry.space_group_name_H-M   'P 1'
#
loop_
_entity.id
_entity.type
_entity.pdbx_description
1 polymer ?
#
loop_
_entity_poly.entity_id
_entity_poly.type
_entity_poly.pdbx_seq_one_letter_code
_entity_poly.pdbx_strand_id
1 'polypeptide(L)'
;GKAPKIIVYDEFDTVDIDELYRENIGDNTKIVDVDIKGIPFKIVHSKNYMKTKEKHTVNLCANHWVVQPISWSKIFGNVNTKLEDNKGEFTYSGYVMSELLDNHVNRERTKIELPEQPNLVEPIGSNEIVECMESMVLNYLKKDITESNKKKAEIVKDYIYNKNPKYRL
;
A
#
# COMPACT_ATOMS: atom_id res chain seq x y z
N GLY A 1 7.43 -14.96 19.31
CA GLY A 1 6.87 -16.30 19.05
C GLY A 1 7.00 -16.63 17.57
N LYS A 2 7.05 -17.92 17.20
CA LYS A 2 6.95 -18.32 15.78
C LYS A 2 5.48 -18.34 15.38
N ALA A 3 5.18 -17.93 14.14
CA ALA A 3 3.82 -18.08 13.60
C ALA A 3 3.42 -19.57 13.60
N PRO A 4 2.19 -19.92 13.98
CA PRO A 4 1.73 -21.30 13.96
C PRO A 4 1.58 -21.80 12.51
N LYS A 5 1.66 -23.11 12.32
CA LYS A 5 1.31 -23.74 11.04
C LYS A 5 -0.21 -23.65 10.86
N ILE A 6 -0.66 -23.03 9.76
CA ILE A 6 -2.09 -22.89 9.45
C ILE A 6 -2.38 -23.64 8.15
N ILE A 7 -3.29 -24.61 8.24
CA ILE A 7 -3.79 -25.40 7.11
C ILE A 7 -5.31 -25.23 7.09
N VAL A 8 -5.84 -24.83 5.95
CA VAL A 8 -7.29 -24.69 5.71
C VAL A 8 -7.70 -25.79 4.75
N TYR A 9 -8.74 -26.54 5.03
CA TYR A 9 -9.25 -27.56 4.13
C TYR A 9 -10.77 -27.54 4.07
N ASP A 10 -11.32 -27.94 2.93
CA ASP A 10 -12.73 -28.23 2.74
C ASP A 10 -12.90 -29.63 2.12
N GLU A 11 -14.07 -29.93 1.55
CA GLU A 11 -14.34 -31.22 0.92
C GLU A 11 -13.57 -31.44 -0.39
N PHE A 12 -13.00 -30.39 -0.98
CA PHE A 12 -12.40 -30.40 -2.31
C PHE A 12 -10.89 -30.13 -2.27
N ASP A 13 -10.41 -29.33 -1.33
CA ASP A 13 -9.03 -28.86 -1.33
C ASP A 13 -8.43 -28.67 0.07
N THR A 14 -7.11 -28.58 0.12
CA THR A 14 -6.31 -28.26 1.30
C THR A 14 -5.27 -27.22 0.93
N VAL A 15 -5.30 -26.09 1.62
CA VAL A 15 -4.41 -24.95 1.42
C VAL A 15 -3.50 -24.76 2.63
N ASP A 16 -2.20 -24.74 2.37
CA ASP A 16 -1.19 -24.32 3.31
C ASP A 16 -1.02 -22.79 3.24
N ILE A 17 -1.36 -22.09 4.32
CA ILE A 17 -1.30 -20.62 4.36
C ILE A 17 0.14 -20.10 4.28
N ASP A 18 1.12 -20.85 4.78
CA ASP A 18 2.51 -20.41 4.72
C ASP A 18 3.04 -20.46 3.28
N GLU A 19 2.60 -21.46 2.51
CA GLU A 19 2.93 -21.60 1.09
C GLU A 19 2.30 -20.47 0.29
N LEU A 20 1.00 -20.26 0.48
CA LEU A 20 0.25 -19.17 -0.16
C LEU A 20 0.90 -17.80 0.11
N TYR A 21 1.34 -17.56 1.35
CA TYR A 21 2.03 -16.34 1.73
C TYR A 21 3.38 -16.20 1.03
N ARG A 22 4.23 -17.25 1.03
CA ARG A 22 5.56 -17.20 0.38
C ARG A 22 5.45 -16.94 -1.12
N GLU A 23 4.51 -17.58 -1.80
CA GLU A 23 4.35 -17.46 -3.25
C GLU A 23 3.85 -16.07 -3.67
N ASN A 24 2.96 -15.47 -2.87
CA ASN A 24 2.21 -14.28 -3.30
C ASN A 24 2.61 -12.99 -2.59
N ILE A 25 3.28 -13.05 -1.43
CA ILE A 25 3.52 -11.87 -0.58
C ILE A 25 4.94 -11.84 -0.01
N GLY A 26 5.42 -12.95 0.59
CA GLY A 26 6.56 -12.96 1.52
C GLY A 26 7.81 -12.23 1.02
N ASP A 27 8.31 -12.62 -0.16
CA ASP A 27 9.52 -12.02 -0.75
C ASP A 27 9.28 -10.63 -1.36
N ASN A 28 8.04 -10.15 -1.33
CA ASN A 28 7.61 -8.88 -1.92
C ASN A 28 7.27 -7.84 -0.84
N THR A 29 7.86 -8.01 0.35
CA THR A 29 7.76 -7.05 1.44
C THR A 29 9.05 -6.26 1.61
N LYS A 30 8.94 -4.98 1.95
CA LYS A 30 10.08 -4.13 2.28
C LYS A 30 9.75 -3.28 3.49
N ILE A 31 10.60 -3.34 4.49
CA ILE A 31 10.49 -2.52 5.69
C ILE A 31 11.41 -1.30 5.52
N VAL A 32 10.88 -0.12 5.81
CA VAL A 32 11.63 1.13 5.80
C VAL A 32 11.30 1.90 7.07
N ASP A 33 12.34 2.28 7.80
CA ASP A 33 12.22 3.21 8.93
C ASP A 33 12.35 4.65 8.41
N VAL A 34 11.58 5.55 8.99
CA VAL A 34 11.59 6.98 8.67
C VAL A 34 11.42 7.78 9.94
N ASP A 35 12.07 8.95 10.00
CA ASP A 35 11.93 9.90 11.08
C ASP A 35 11.12 11.10 10.62
N ILE A 36 10.09 11.47 11.38
CA ILE A 36 9.29 12.67 11.15
C ILE A 36 9.46 13.57 12.38
N LYS A 37 10.34 14.58 12.27
CA LYS A 37 10.66 15.54 13.34
C LYS A 37 11.11 14.87 14.66
N GLY A 38 11.95 13.85 14.58
CA GLY A 38 12.45 13.10 15.73
C GLY A 38 11.51 12.00 16.21
N ILE A 39 10.38 11.78 15.53
CA ILE A 39 9.45 10.69 15.86
C ILE A 39 9.69 9.53 14.88
N PRO A 40 10.02 8.33 15.39
CA PRO A 40 10.26 7.17 14.55
C PRO A 40 8.95 6.60 14.01
N PHE A 41 8.96 6.32 12.72
CA PHE A 41 7.93 5.60 12.00
C PHE A 41 8.54 4.44 11.25
N LYS A 42 7.71 3.43 11.02
CA LYS A 42 8.04 2.28 10.19
C LYS A 42 6.94 2.06 9.17
N ILE A 43 7.32 1.88 7.91
CA ILE A 43 6.42 1.42 6.86
C ILE A 43 6.83 0.04 6.36
N VAL A 44 5.87 -0.88 6.33
CA VAL A 44 5.99 -2.16 5.64
C VAL A 44 5.27 -2.02 4.31
N HIS A 45 6.05 -1.96 3.23
CA HIS A 45 5.53 -2.06 1.88
C HIS A 45 5.28 -3.53 1.56
N SER A 46 4.13 -3.86 0.98
CA SER A 46 3.76 -5.22 0.58
C SER A 46 3.10 -5.22 -0.79
N LYS A 47 3.55 -6.10 -1.69
CA LYS A 47 2.87 -6.41 -2.95
C LYS A 47 2.23 -7.78 -2.86
N ASN A 48 0.92 -7.86 -3.09
CA ASN A 48 0.16 -9.10 -3.12
C ASN A 48 -0.20 -9.46 -4.57
N TYR A 49 0.29 -10.60 -5.06
CA TYR A 49 0.05 -11.08 -6.43
C TYR A 49 -1.17 -12.01 -6.55
N MET A 50 -1.88 -12.25 -5.45
CA MET A 50 -3.16 -12.96 -5.51
C MET A 50 -4.18 -12.12 -6.28
N LYS A 51 -5.03 -12.80 -7.07
CA LYS A 51 -6.18 -12.15 -7.72
C LYS A 51 -7.20 -11.75 -6.66
N THR A 52 -7.13 -10.50 -6.22
CA THR A 52 -8.06 -9.92 -5.25
C THR A 52 -8.91 -8.82 -5.90
N LYS A 53 -10.05 -8.50 -5.28
CA LYS A 53 -10.81 -7.27 -5.59
C LYS A 53 -10.34 -6.08 -4.74
N GLU A 54 -9.26 -6.26 -3.99
CA GLU A 54 -8.74 -5.25 -3.07
C GLU A 54 -8.09 -4.12 -3.86
N LYS A 55 -8.25 -2.91 -3.34
CA LYS A 55 -7.60 -1.73 -3.88
C LYS A 55 -6.27 -1.52 -3.19
N HIS A 56 -5.38 -0.78 -3.82
CA HIS A 56 -4.17 -0.32 -3.14
C HIS A 56 -4.53 0.51 -1.90
N THR A 57 -3.83 0.30 -0.79
CA THR A 57 -4.11 0.99 0.48
C THR A 57 -2.84 1.32 1.24
N VAL A 58 -2.91 2.37 2.06
CA VAL A 58 -1.96 2.59 3.15
C VAL A 58 -2.74 2.53 4.45
N ASN A 59 -2.25 1.75 5.40
CA ASN A 59 -2.94 1.39 6.62
C ASN A 59 -2.20 2.01 7.80
N LEU A 60 -2.83 2.94 8.50
CA LEU A 60 -2.33 3.38 9.81
C LEU A 60 -2.60 2.26 10.80
N CYS A 61 -1.54 1.81 11.44
CA CYS A 61 -1.56 0.73 12.40
C CYS A 61 -1.28 1.26 13.80
N ALA A 62 -1.96 0.70 14.79
CA ALA A 62 -1.70 0.93 16.19
C ALA A 62 -1.81 -0.38 16.96
N ASN A 63 -0.95 -0.59 17.95
CA ASN A 63 -0.90 -1.77 18.79
C ASN A 63 -0.81 -3.09 17.98
N HIS A 64 -0.12 -3.07 16.83
CA HIS A 64 0.00 -4.17 15.86
C HIS A 64 -1.27 -4.51 15.06
N TRP A 65 -2.29 -3.64 15.07
CA TRP A 65 -3.52 -3.81 14.28
C TRP A 65 -3.68 -2.70 13.25
N VAL A 66 -4.29 -3.03 12.11
CA VAL A 66 -4.83 -2.02 11.19
C VAL A 66 -5.96 -1.27 11.88
N VAL A 67 -5.85 0.06 11.97
CA VAL A 67 -6.86 0.92 12.60
C VAL A 67 -7.60 1.71 11.54
N GLN A 68 -6.85 2.41 10.68
CA GLN A 68 -7.43 3.36 9.73
C GLN A 68 -6.82 3.18 8.33
N PRO A 69 -7.56 2.58 7.39
CA PRO A 69 -7.14 2.53 6.00
C PRO A 69 -7.27 3.91 5.36
N ILE A 70 -6.24 4.29 4.61
CA ILE A 70 -6.20 5.48 3.77
C ILE A 70 -6.24 4.98 2.33
N SER A 71 -7.29 5.39 1.61
CA SER A 71 -7.47 4.97 0.22
C SER A 71 -6.37 5.52 -0.68
N TRP A 72 -5.97 4.75 -1.68
CA TRP A 72 -5.05 5.20 -2.73
C TRP A 72 -5.45 6.54 -3.34
N SER A 73 -6.74 6.74 -3.56
CA SER A 73 -7.28 7.97 -4.15
C SER A 73 -7.13 9.20 -3.24
N LYS A 74 -7.12 9.00 -1.92
CA LYS A 74 -6.91 10.09 -0.96
C LYS A 74 -5.45 10.52 -0.92
N ILE A 75 -4.52 9.59 -1.21
CA ILE A 75 -3.08 9.84 -1.18
C ILE A 75 -2.58 10.36 -2.53
N PHE A 76 -3.01 9.76 -3.65
CA PHE A 76 -2.47 10.05 -4.98
C PHE A 76 -3.50 10.63 -5.96
N GLY A 77 -4.71 10.95 -5.51
CA GLY A 77 -5.78 11.41 -6.41
C GLY A 77 -6.19 10.35 -7.44
N ASN A 78 -6.32 10.76 -8.71
CA ASN A 78 -6.73 9.88 -9.83
C ASN A 78 -5.57 9.12 -10.49
N VAL A 79 -4.52 8.75 -9.75
CA VAL A 79 -3.46 7.89 -10.28
C VAL A 79 -4.06 6.52 -10.63
N ASN A 80 -3.80 6.09 -11.87
CA ASN A 80 -4.36 4.88 -12.45
C ASN A 80 -4.04 3.65 -11.57
N THR A 81 -5.09 2.93 -11.18
CA THR A 81 -5.11 1.95 -10.08
C THR A 81 -4.57 0.57 -10.42
N LYS A 82 -4.01 0.39 -11.62
CA LYS A 82 -3.49 -0.90 -12.08
C LYS A 82 -1.97 -0.86 -12.16
N LEU A 83 -1.33 -1.49 -11.18
CA LEU A 83 0.11 -1.67 -11.08
C LEU A 83 0.48 -3.11 -11.42
N GLU A 84 1.60 -3.25 -12.13
CA GLU A 84 2.14 -4.54 -12.52
C GLU A 84 3.66 -4.44 -12.58
N ASP A 85 4.33 -5.56 -12.33
CA ASP A 85 5.76 -5.73 -12.56
C ASP A 85 6.04 -7.04 -13.31
N ASN A 86 7.27 -7.55 -13.25
CA ASN A 86 7.66 -8.77 -13.94
C ASN A 86 6.97 -10.04 -13.39
N LYS A 87 6.43 -10.02 -12.16
CA LYS A 87 5.67 -11.13 -11.58
C LYS A 87 4.18 -11.06 -11.94
N GLY A 88 3.72 -9.93 -12.46
CA GLY A 88 2.35 -9.71 -12.90
C GLY A 88 1.68 -8.53 -12.20
N GLU A 89 0.36 -8.50 -12.29
CA GLU A 89 -0.47 -7.52 -11.58
C GLU A 89 -0.43 -7.79 -10.07
N PHE A 90 -0.38 -6.72 -9.27
CA PHE A 90 -0.35 -6.83 -7.82
C PHE A 90 -1.20 -5.76 -7.14
N THR A 91 -1.68 -6.07 -5.93
CA THR A 91 -2.28 -5.10 -5.01
C THR A 91 -1.25 -4.66 -3.98
N TYR A 92 -1.00 -3.36 -3.92
CA TYR A 92 -0.12 -2.76 -2.92
C TYR A 92 -0.82 -2.50 -1.57
N SER A 93 -0.17 -2.88 -0.46
CA SER A 93 -0.54 -2.47 0.89
C SER A 93 0.67 -1.90 1.62
N GLY A 94 0.56 -0.68 2.13
CA GLY A 94 1.52 -0.08 3.06
C GLY A 94 1.00 -0.20 4.50
N TYR A 95 1.80 -0.63 5.45
CA TYR A 95 1.44 -0.65 6.88
C TYR A 95 2.35 0.30 7.65
N VAL A 96 1.76 1.35 8.22
CA VAL A 96 2.47 2.44 8.90
C VAL A 96 2.31 2.26 10.41
N MET A 97 3.43 2.19 11.13
CA MET A 97 3.47 1.97 12.57
C MET A 97 4.35 3.03 13.23
N SER A 98 3.96 3.47 14.41
CA SER A 98 4.73 4.35 15.30
C SER A 98 4.12 4.33 16.68
N GLU A 99 4.93 4.52 17.72
CA GLU A 99 4.44 4.71 19.10
C GLU A 99 3.47 5.90 19.19
N LEU A 100 3.64 6.92 18.34
CA LEU A 100 2.68 8.03 18.27
C LEU A 100 1.29 7.53 17.89
N LEU A 101 1.18 6.62 16.91
CA LEU A 101 -0.11 6.06 16.50
C LEU A 101 -0.71 5.17 17.59
N ASP A 102 0.14 4.44 18.32
CA ASP A 102 -0.25 3.60 19.46
C ASP A 102 -0.89 4.43 20.59
N ASN A 103 -0.37 5.63 20.83
CA ASN A 103 -0.86 6.52 21.88
C ASN A 103 -2.11 7.32 21.47
N HIS A 104 -2.41 7.40 20.17
CA HIS A 104 -3.51 8.19 19.62
C HIS A 104 -4.66 7.36 19.07
N VAL A 105 -4.64 6.04 19.22
CA VAL A 105 -5.77 5.20 18.82
C VAL A 105 -6.92 5.31 19.83
N ASN A 106 -8.15 5.47 19.34
CA ASN A 106 -9.34 5.43 20.20
C ASN A 106 -9.56 4.05 20.82
N ARG A 107 -10.39 3.96 21.87
CA ARG A 107 -10.66 2.70 22.59
C ARG A 107 -11.20 1.60 21.68
N GLU A 108 -12.00 1.97 20.70
CA GLU A 108 -12.62 1.05 19.74
C GLU A 108 -11.64 0.57 18.66
N ARG A 109 -10.43 1.17 18.56
CA ARG A 109 -9.42 0.88 17.54
C ARG A 109 -9.91 1.05 16.10
N THR A 110 -10.71 2.09 15.88
CA THR A 110 -11.30 2.43 14.59
C THR A 110 -10.79 3.75 14.02
N LYS A 111 -10.06 4.54 14.81
CA LYS A 111 -9.58 5.87 14.42
C LYS A 111 -8.29 6.26 15.15
N ILE A 112 -7.43 7.00 14.45
CA ILE A 112 -6.30 7.72 15.05
C ILE A 112 -6.75 9.16 15.33
N GLU A 113 -6.71 9.56 16.60
CA GLU A 113 -7.12 10.87 17.12
C GLU A 113 -5.94 11.85 17.17
N LEU A 114 -5.32 12.09 16.02
CA LEU A 114 -4.32 13.16 15.85
C LEU A 114 -4.96 14.40 15.23
N PRO A 115 -4.52 15.61 15.62
CA PRO A 115 -4.93 16.84 14.94
C PRO A 115 -4.41 16.84 13.49
N GLU A 116 -5.12 17.49 12.57
CA GLU A 116 -4.70 17.54 11.16
C GLU A 116 -3.37 18.29 10.97
N GLN A 117 -3.19 19.36 11.73
CA GLN A 117 -2.01 20.20 11.77
C GLN A 117 -1.35 20.13 13.16
N PRO A 118 -0.03 20.33 13.26
CA PRO A 118 0.64 20.49 14.54
C PRO A 118 -0.02 21.55 15.43
N ASN A 119 0.06 21.35 16.74
CA ASN A 119 -0.37 22.32 17.72
C ASN A 119 0.62 22.38 18.90
N LEU A 120 0.26 23.05 19.99
CA LEU A 120 1.13 23.22 21.16
C LEU A 120 1.40 21.91 21.93
N VAL A 121 0.55 20.89 21.74
CA VAL A 121 0.62 19.59 22.38
C VAL A 121 1.27 18.57 21.43
N GLU A 122 0.77 18.49 20.20
CA GLU A 122 1.22 17.55 19.19
C GLU A 122 2.15 18.22 18.18
N PRO A 123 3.44 17.83 18.12
CA PRO A 123 4.43 18.45 17.24
C PRO A 123 4.26 18.05 15.76
N ILE A 124 3.50 16.99 15.50
CA ILE A 124 3.17 16.53 14.15
C ILE A 124 1.66 16.38 13.97
N GLY A 125 1.17 16.80 12.81
CA GLY A 125 -0.22 16.62 12.41
C GLY A 125 -0.41 15.36 11.55
N SER A 126 -1.65 14.88 11.44
CA SER A 126 -1.96 13.73 10.56
C SER A 126 -1.64 14.02 9.10
N ASN A 127 -1.72 15.28 8.65
CA ASN A 127 -1.40 15.65 7.27
C ASN A 127 0.09 15.44 6.96
N GLU A 128 0.98 15.82 7.88
CA GLU A 128 2.42 15.63 7.69
C GLU A 128 2.79 14.15 7.64
N ILE A 129 2.11 13.31 8.43
CA ILE A 129 2.25 11.85 8.35
C ILE A 129 1.83 11.37 6.96
N VAL A 130 0.66 11.78 6.48
CA VAL A 130 0.14 11.36 5.16
C VAL A 130 1.06 11.80 4.02
N GLU A 131 1.55 13.04 4.02
CA GLU A 131 2.48 13.58 3.02
C GLU A 131 3.82 12.83 3.01
N CYS A 132 4.34 12.49 4.20
CA CYS A 132 5.54 11.67 4.32
C CYS A 132 5.30 10.27 3.73
N MET A 133 4.18 9.63 4.09
CA MET A 133 3.83 8.30 3.57
C MET A 133 3.62 8.32 2.06
N GLU A 134 2.96 9.35 1.52
CA GLU A 134 2.81 9.57 0.07
C GLU A 134 4.17 9.52 -0.62
N SER A 135 5.12 10.31 -0.13
CA SER A 135 6.48 10.39 -0.68
C SER A 135 7.21 9.06 -0.63
N MET A 136 7.11 8.33 0.49
CA MET A 136 7.75 7.02 0.65
C MET A 136 7.17 5.97 -0.31
N VAL A 137 5.84 5.93 -0.44
CA VAL A 137 5.14 4.99 -1.32
C VAL A 137 5.43 5.29 -2.78
N LEU A 138 5.43 6.56 -3.19
CA LEU A 138 5.82 6.95 -4.55
C LEU A 138 7.25 6.54 -4.86
N ASN A 139 8.17 6.73 -3.92
CA ASN A 139 9.56 6.34 -4.11
C ASN A 139 9.69 4.82 -4.24
N TYR A 140 8.98 4.05 -3.41
CA TYR A 140 8.98 2.59 -3.46
C TYR A 140 8.42 2.05 -4.78
N LEU A 141 7.31 2.62 -5.27
CA LEU A 141 6.61 2.15 -6.48
C LEU A 141 7.01 2.91 -7.75
N LYS A 142 8.03 3.78 -7.68
CA LYS A 142 8.43 4.65 -8.79
C LYS A 142 8.64 3.87 -10.08
N LYS A 143 9.34 2.74 -10.00
CA LYS A 143 9.60 1.86 -11.14
C LYS A 143 8.30 1.27 -11.69
N ASP A 144 7.47 0.70 -10.83
CA ASP A 144 6.21 0.06 -11.20
C ASP A 144 5.23 1.05 -11.86
N ILE A 145 5.11 2.25 -11.29
CA ILE A 145 4.28 3.33 -11.83
C ILE A 145 4.79 3.77 -13.20
N THR A 146 6.11 3.96 -13.35
CA THR A 146 6.72 4.40 -14.60
C THR A 146 6.54 3.35 -15.71
N GLU A 147 6.75 2.08 -15.40
CA GLU A 147 6.58 0.98 -16.35
C GLU A 147 5.11 0.79 -16.75
N SER A 148 4.18 0.84 -15.80
CA SER A 148 2.73 0.79 -16.06
C SER A 148 2.28 1.94 -16.98
N ASN A 149 2.78 3.16 -16.75
CA ASN A 149 2.47 4.32 -17.59
C ASN A 149 3.05 4.19 -19.01
N LYS A 150 4.28 3.66 -19.16
CA LYS A 150 4.90 3.44 -20.47
C LYS A 150 4.11 2.43 -21.31
N LYS A 151 3.78 1.27 -20.74
CA LYS A 151 2.97 0.23 -21.43
C LYS A 151 1.63 0.78 -21.90
N LYS A 152 0.96 1.60 -21.07
CA LYS A 152 -0.31 2.25 -21.45
C LYS A 152 -0.13 3.23 -22.61
N ALA A 153 0.92 4.05 -22.60
CA ALA A 153 1.21 4.95 -23.71
C ALA A 153 1.48 4.18 -25.02
N GLU A 154 2.15 3.04 -24.94
CA GLU A 154 2.38 2.15 -26.09
C GLU A 154 1.06 1.53 -26.60
N ILE A 155 0.17 1.07 -25.71
CA ILE A 155 -1.17 0.57 -26.09
C ILE A 155 -2.01 1.65 -26.78
N VAL A 156 -2.02 2.88 -26.25
CA VAL A 156 -2.74 4.01 -26.85
C VAL A 156 -2.17 4.33 -28.22
N LYS A 157 -0.84 4.37 -28.36
CA LYS A 157 -0.18 4.58 -29.66
C LYS A 157 -0.54 3.46 -30.64
N ASP A 158 -0.41 2.20 -30.24
CA ASP A 158 -0.76 1.04 -31.07
C ASP A 158 -2.21 1.10 -31.54
N TYR A 159 -3.14 1.46 -30.66
CA TYR A 159 -4.55 1.64 -31.01
C TYR A 159 -4.76 2.75 -32.07
N ILE A 160 -4.11 3.90 -31.92
CA ILE A 160 -4.16 5.02 -32.89
C ILE A 160 -3.54 4.61 -34.23
N TYR A 161 -2.41 3.92 -34.21
CA TYR A 161 -1.67 3.56 -35.42
C TYR A 161 -2.32 2.40 -36.19
N ASN A 162 -2.79 1.36 -35.49
CA ASN A 162 -3.20 0.08 -36.09
C ASN A 162 -4.70 -0.18 -36.09
N LYS A 163 -5.48 0.40 -35.17
CA LYS A 163 -6.93 0.11 -35.04
C LYS A 163 -7.85 1.25 -35.45
N ASN A 164 -7.44 2.51 -35.36
CA ASN A 164 -8.29 3.62 -35.77
C ASN A 164 -7.50 4.85 -36.28
N PRO A 165 -7.15 4.90 -37.58
CA PRO A 165 -6.35 5.97 -38.18
C PRO A 165 -6.98 7.37 -38.10
N LYS A 166 -8.27 7.47 -37.75
CA LYS A 166 -9.02 8.75 -37.65
C LYS A 166 -8.56 9.65 -36.51
N TYR A 167 -7.71 9.15 -35.60
CA TYR A 167 -7.09 9.91 -34.52
C TYR A 167 -5.67 10.40 -34.84
N ARG A 168 -5.21 10.24 -36.09
CA ARG A 168 -4.00 10.89 -36.59
C ARG A 168 -4.36 12.36 -36.86
N LEU A 169 -3.88 13.28 -36.01
CA LEU A 169 -3.86 14.73 -36.31
C LEU A 169 -2.89 15.00 -37.46
#